data_AF-A0A9N8N7D1-F1
#
_entry.id   AF-A0A9N8N7D1-F1
#
_cell.length_a   1.000
_cell.length_b   1.000
_cell.length_c   1.000
_cell.angle_alpha   90.00
_cell.angle_beta   90.00
_cell.angle_gamma   90.00
#
_symmetry.space_group_name_H-M   'P 1'
#
loop_
_entity.id
_entity.type
_entity.pdbx_description
1 polymer ?
#
loop_
_entity_poly.entity_id
_entity_poly.type
_entity_poly.pdbx_seq_one_letter_code
_entity_poly.pdbx_strand_id
1 'polypeptide(L)'
;MTQMRCKKKYLGISALIITSLLAFFLGCLFAKKHDAGKTAVGDAKVSEATISDAKTNDNDPAVWMNPYAASSPIYREFNEYRQWILNNKQLTAASGTALPTDLLMLSGQLAAKGMPRLPADVLEQRLSSLNKILPSLDTHMCSTLIKGGFNASEFTSQAASVMNSFNADEAKAWFSVGRAAIEAQLDGSPLIVLPTEDALRGILKISKSMHEPQSKDFISGMAHLKTANEEDACATVRILYSRGNSLPDPYRGYMARMLLTGTKGNEKL
;
A
#
# COMPACT_ATOMS: atom_id res chain seq x y z
N MET A 1 30.03 48.71 18.11
CA MET A 1 30.53 47.32 18.15
C MET A 1 29.33 46.40 18.28
N THR A 2 28.82 45.91 17.16
CA THR A 2 27.48 45.31 17.07
C THR A 2 27.54 44.07 16.18
N GLN A 3 27.91 42.92 16.73
CA GLN A 3 27.67 41.62 16.08
C GLN A 3 28.04 40.49 17.05
N MET A 4 27.06 39.91 17.73
CA MET A 4 27.09 38.52 18.24
C MET A 4 25.82 38.22 19.06
N ARG A 5 24.62 38.30 18.44
CA ARG A 5 23.38 37.81 19.10
C ARG A 5 22.37 37.13 18.18
N CYS A 6 22.76 36.69 16.97
CA CYS A 6 21.81 36.11 16.00
C CYS A 6 22.04 34.64 15.62
N LYS A 7 22.89 33.88 16.34
CA LYS A 7 23.16 32.45 16.00
C LYS A 7 22.58 31.42 16.97
N LYS A 8 22.09 31.80 18.16
CA LYS A 8 21.58 30.82 19.15
C LYS A 8 20.07 30.54 19.09
N LYS A 9 19.28 31.33 18.37
CA LYS A 9 17.81 31.10 18.26
C LYS A 9 17.39 30.14 17.14
N TYR A 10 18.25 29.88 16.15
CA TYR A 10 17.92 28.97 15.04
C TYR A 10 18.22 27.50 15.34
N LEU A 11 19.19 27.18 16.20
CA LEU A 11 19.48 25.79 16.58
C LEU A 11 18.39 25.16 17.48
N GLY A 12 17.66 25.97 18.25
CA GLY A 12 16.60 25.47 19.15
C GLY A 12 15.32 25.06 18.43
N ILE A 13 15.00 25.69 17.29
CA ILE A 13 13.79 25.39 16.51
C ILE A 13 14.00 24.16 15.62
N SER A 14 15.21 23.97 15.09
CA SER A 14 15.56 22.77 14.31
C SER A 14 15.56 21.50 15.17
N ALA A 15 16.05 21.57 16.41
CA ALA A 15 16.05 20.42 17.31
C ALA A 15 14.64 20.01 17.79
N LEU A 16 13.73 20.97 17.98
CA LEU A 16 12.36 20.72 18.43
C LEU A 16 11.45 20.13 17.34
N ILE A 17 11.65 20.50 16.08
CA ILE A 17 10.92 19.92 14.93
C ILE A 17 11.39 18.48 14.67
N ILE A 18 12.67 18.18 14.89
CA ILE A 18 13.24 16.84 14.72
C ILE A 18 12.70 15.88 15.79
N THR A 19 12.60 16.29 17.06
CA THR A 19 12.03 15.44 18.13
C THR A 19 10.52 15.23 18.02
N SER A 20 9.76 16.18 17.46
CA SER A 20 8.31 16.03 17.29
C SER A 20 7.93 15.20 16.04
N LEU A 21 8.77 15.17 15.00
CA LEU A 21 8.57 14.31 13.82
C LEU A 21 9.02 12.85 14.05
N LEU A 22 9.89 12.61 15.02
CA LEU A 22 10.39 11.27 15.39
C LEU A 22 9.35 10.41 16.14
N ALA A 23 8.27 11.00 16.66
CA ALA A 23 7.31 10.29 17.53
C ALA A 23 6.10 9.66 16.80
N PHE A 24 5.93 9.84 15.48
CA PHE A 24 4.64 9.59 14.82
C PHE A 24 4.60 8.54 13.69
N PHE A 25 5.72 7.92 13.27
CA PHE A 25 5.69 6.83 12.28
C PHE A 25 5.46 5.45 12.91
N LEU A 26 4.28 5.24 13.49
CA LEU A 26 3.80 3.88 13.76
C LEU A 26 3.07 3.36 12.52
N GLY A 27 3.77 2.71 11.60
CA GLY A 27 3.12 1.89 10.58
C GLY A 27 2.35 0.74 11.23
N CYS A 28 1.03 0.68 11.01
CA CYS A 28 0.23 -0.52 11.21
C CYS A 28 -0.41 -0.87 9.86
N LEU A 29 0.08 -1.89 9.13
CA LEU A 29 -0.11 -3.33 9.32
C LEU A 29 -1.31 -3.86 8.50
N PHE A 30 -0.99 -4.47 7.36
CA PHE A 30 -1.70 -5.67 6.91
C PHE A 30 -1.30 -6.83 7.84
N ALA A 31 -1.98 -6.94 8.97
CA ALA A 31 -1.92 -8.13 9.82
C ALA A 31 -3.27 -8.29 10.53
N LYS A 32 -4.22 -8.93 9.84
CA LYS A 32 -5.25 -9.65 10.57
C LYS A 32 -4.58 -10.91 11.09
N LYS A 33 -4.46 -11.00 12.41
CA LYS A 33 -3.90 -12.13 13.16
C LYS A 33 -4.82 -13.33 12.95
N HIS A 34 -4.41 -14.33 12.18
CA HIS A 34 -4.93 -15.69 12.33
C HIS A 34 -4.03 -16.40 13.32
N ASP A 35 -4.49 -16.51 14.57
CA ASP A 35 -3.86 -17.35 15.58
C ASP A 35 -3.97 -18.82 15.13
N ALA A 36 -2.81 -19.44 14.84
CA ALA A 36 -2.69 -20.87 14.69
C ALA A 36 -2.64 -21.50 16.09
N GLY A 37 -3.80 -21.85 16.64
CA GLY A 37 -3.93 -22.64 17.86
C GLY A 37 -4.01 -24.13 17.55
N LYS A 38 -2.95 -24.88 17.90
CA LYS A 38 -3.02 -26.33 18.13
C LYS A 38 -3.74 -26.59 19.46
N THR A 39 -4.76 -27.45 19.47
CA THR A 39 -4.95 -28.49 20.51
C THR A 39 -6.03 -29.51 20.11
N ALA A 40 -5.93 -30.68 20.72
CA ALA A 40 -6.49 -31.97 20.34
C ALA A 40 -7.98 -32.20 20.69
N VAL A 41 -8.56 -33.17 19.97
CA VAL A 41 -9.58 -34.18 20.34
C VAL A 41 -10.31 -34.01 21.68
N GLY A 42 -11.65 -33.96 21.61
CA GLY A 42 -12.55 -34.23 22.74
C GLY A 42 -14.01 -33.85 22.44
N ASP A 43 -14.89 -34.84 22.40
CA ASP A 43 -16.34 -34.76 22.20
C ASP A 43 -17.07 -33.84 23.21
N ALA A 44 -18.05 -33.07 22.73
CA ALA A 44 -19.47 -33.12 23.15
C ALA A 44 -20.22 -31.77 23.06
N LYS A 45 -21.34 -31.83 22.32
CA LYS A 45 -22.61 -31.07 22.43
C LYS A 45 -22.64 -29.54 22.30
N VAL A 46 -22.92 -29.14 21.05
CA VAL A 46 -24.03 -28.29 20.61
C VAL A 46 -24.93 -27.69 21.70
N SER A 47 -24.95 -26.36 21.77
CA SER A 47 -26.17 -25.59 22.04
C SER A 47 -26.26 -24.44 21.04
N GLU A 48 -27.30 -24.54 20.24
CA GLU A 48 -27.70 -23.76 19.09
C GLU A 48 -28.34 -22.43 19.54
N ALA A 49 -27.85 -21.30 19.01
CA ALA A 49 -28.58 -20.03 19.00
C ALA A 49 -28.08 -19.16 17.83
N THR A 50 -28.77 -19.35 16.70
CA THR A 50 -29.05 -18.35 15.67
C THR A 50 -27.88 -17.84 14.82
N ILE A 51 -27.37 -18.73 13.95
CA ILE A 51 -26.78 -18.34 12.66
C ILE A 51 -27.91 -18.35 11.64
N SER A 52 -28.47 -17.18 11.33
CA SER A 52 -29.30 -17.02 10.14
C SER A 52 -28.38 -16.97 8.92
N ASP A 53 -28.36 -18.09 8.20
CA ASP A 53 -28.28 -18.17 6.74
C ASP A 53 -27.40 -17.14 6.02
N ALA A 54 -26.10 -17.44 5.99
CA ALA A 54 -25.30 -17.23 4.80
C ALA A 54 -24.54 -18.52 4.51
N LYS A 55 -25.20 -19.46 3.82
CA LYS A 55 -24.51 -20.50 3.06
C LYS A 55 -23.61 -19.80 2.04
N THR A 56 -22.37 -19.55 2.42
CA THR A 56 -21.29 -19.26 1.47
C THR A 56 -20.99 -20.59 0.78
N ASN A 57 -21.69 -20.83 -0.33
CA ASN A 57 -21.24 -21.83 -1.29
C ASN A 57 -19.81 -21.46 -1.69
N ASP A 58 -18.87 -22.38 -1.51
CA ASP A 58 -17.45 -22.32 -1.87
C ASP A 58 -17.19 -22.17 -3.40
N ASN A 59 -18.18 -21.72 -4.15
CA ASN A 59 -18.18 -21.53 -5.59
C ASN A 59 -18.91 -20.23 -5.94
N ASP A 60 -18.49 -19.08 -5.40
CA ASP A 60 -18.99 -17.80 -5.88
C ASP A 60 -18.36 -17.47 -7.26
N PRO A 61 -19.11 -17.50 -8.37
CA PRO A 61 -18.61 -17.18 -9.71
C PRO A 61 -18.08 -15.74 -9.83
N ALA A 62 -18.43 -14.84 -8.89
CA ALA A 62 -18.07 -13.43 -8.97
C ALA A 62 -16.55 -13.16 -8.79
N VAL A 63 -15.84 -14.01 -8.04
CA VAL A 63 -14.37 -13.88 -7.86
C VAL A 63 -13.61 -14.16 -9.16
N TRP A 64 -14.28 -14.79 -10.15
CA TRP A 64 -13.68 -15.28 -11.39
C TRP A 64 -13.84 -14.36 -12.59
N MET A 65 -14.74 -13.40 -12.51
CA MET A 65 -15.06 -12.54 -13.63
C MET A 65 -14.08 -11.38 -13.68
N ASN A 66 -13.51 -11.17 -14.87
CA ASN A 66 -12.70 -9.99 -15.14
C ASN A 66 -13.59 -8.75 -14.99
N PRO A 67 -13.31 -7.84 -14.03
CA PRO A 67 -14.19 -6.72 -13.72
C PRO A 67 -14.05 -5.57 -14.72
N TYR A 68 -13.15 -5.69 -15.69
CA TYR A 68 -12.83 -4.63 -16.64
C TYR A 68 -13.59 -4.78 -17.96
N ALA A 69 -13.75 -3.68 -18.68
CA ALA A 69 -14.40 -3.69 -19.98
C ALA A 69 -13.50 -4.41 -21.00
N ALA A 70 -14.08 -5.29 -21.83
CA ALA A 70 -13.32 -6.07 -22.81
C ALA A 70 -12.54 -5.24 -23.84
N SER A 71 -12.93 -3.98 -24.06
CA SER A 71 -12.24 -3.02 -24.93
C SER A 71 -11.03 -2.34 -24.27
N SER A 72 -10.91 -2.41 -22.93
CA SER A 72 -9.82 -1.77 -22.20
C SER A 72 -8.54 -2.61 -22.23
N PRO A 73 -7.34 -2.01 -22.37
CA PRO A 73 -6.08 -2.73 -22.28
C PRO A 73 -5.95 -3.57 -20.99
N ILE A 74 -6.48 -3.07 -19.87
CA ILE A 74 -6.36 -3.75 -18.57
C ILE A 74 -7.12 -5.08 -18.51
N TYR A 75 -8.14 -5.27 -19.35
CA TYR A 75 -8.86 -6.53 -19.44
C TYR A 75 -7.94 -7.67 -19.87
N ARG A 76 -7.12 -7.46 -20.91
CA ARG A 76 -6.18 -8.48 -21.38
C ARG A 76 -5.14 -8.79 -20.32
N GLU A 77 -4.53 -7.77 -19.73
CA GLU A 77 -3.47 -7.93 -18.73
C GLU A 77 -3.99 -8.65 -17.46
N PHE A 78 -5.24 -8.41 -17.05
CA PHE A 78 -5.87 -9.18 -15.96
C PHE A 78 -5.98 -10.66 -16.29
N ASN A 79 -6.43 -11.00 -17.51
CA ASN A 79 -6.58 -12.39 -17.93
C ASN A 79 -5.22 -13.10 -18.01
N GLU A 80 -4.21 -12.44 -18.56
CA GLU A 80 -2.84 -12.97 -18.62
C GLU A 80 -2.25 -13.18 -17.22
N TYR A 81 -2.41 -12.21 -16.33
CA TYR A 81 -1.96 -12.32 -14.94
C TYR A 81 -2.67 -13.45 -14.19
N ARG A 82 -4.00 -13.59 -14.35
CA ARG A 82 -4.77 -14.69 -13.78
C ARG A 82 -4.28 -16.04 -14.31
N GLN A 83 -4.13 -16.19 -15.63
CA GLN A 83 -3.63 -17.43 -16.23
C GLN A 83 -2.21 -17.75 -15.76
N TRP A 84 -1.36 -16.74 -15.59
CA TRP A 84 -0.04 -16.93 -15.00
C TRP A 84 -0.14 -17.48 -13.56
N ILE A 85 -1.00 -16.94 -12.70
CA ILE A 85 -1.21 -17.47 -11.34
C ILE A 85 -1.62 -18.95 -11.38
N LEU A 86 -2.62 -19.27 -12.20
CA LEU A 86 -3.20 -20.63 -12.26
C LEU A 86 -2.21 -21.68 -12.78
N ASN A 87 -1.26 -21.26 -13.62
CA ASN A 87 -0.26 -22.15 -14.22
C ASN A 87 1.12 -22.07 -13.52
N ASN A 88 1.26 -21.29 -12.46
CA ASN A 88 2.54 -21.10 -11.77
C ASN A 88 2.83 -22.27 -10.81
N LYS A 89 3.79 -23.11 -11.17
CA LYS A 89 4.20 -24.29 -10.38
C LYS A 89 4.76 -23.95 -9.00
N GLN A 90 5.44 -22.82 -8.84
CA GLN A 90 5.94 -22.40 -7.53
C GLN A 90 4.79 -22.00 -6.60
N LEU A 91 3.75 -21.35 -7.13
CA LEU A 91 2.53 -21.05 -6.35
C LEU A 91 1.81 -22.33 -5.94
N THR A 92 1.64 -23.29 -6.85
CA THR A 92 1.05 -24.60 -6.53
C THR A 92 1.87 -25.35 -5.47
N ALA A 93 3.20 -25.30 -5.55
CA ALA A 93 4.06 -25.90 -4.54
C ALA A 93 3.94 -25.19 -3.19
N ALA A 94 3.85 -23.85 -3.18
CA ALA A 94 3.72 -23.05 -1.97
C ALA A 94 2.33 -23.16 -1.31
N SER A 95 1.27 -23.35 -2.08
CA SER A 95 -0.10 -23.54 -1.56
C SER A 95 -0.34 -24.97 -1.07
N GLY A 96 0.37 -25.96 -1.63
CA GLY A 96 0.08 -27.38 -1.41
C GLY A 96 -1.20 -27.88 -2.11
N THR A 97 -1.78 -27.07 -3.00
CA THR A 97 -3.05 -27.35 -3.69
C THR A 97 -3.10 -26.69 -5.07
N ALA A 98 -3.81 -27.31 -6.01
CA ALA A 98 -4.07 -26.74 -7.34
C ALA A 98 -5.42 -26.01 -7.41
N LEU A 99 -6.12 -25.83 -6.28
CA LEU A 99 -7.41 -25.14 -6.25
C LEU A 99 -7.23 -23.66 -6.62
N PRO A 100 -7.93 -23.17 -7.66
CA PRO A 100 -7.65 -21.85 -8.19
C PRO A 100 -8.00 -20.69 -7.22
N THR A 101 -8.96 -20.87 -6.31
CA THR A 101 -9.27 -19.91 -5.23
C THR A 101 -8.11 -19.74 -4.26
N ASP A 102 -7.51 -20.85 -3.83
CA ASP A 102 -6.37 -20.85 -2.91
C ASP A 102 -5.15 -20.19 -3.56
N LEU A 103 -4.89 -20.47 -4.84
CA LEU A 103 -3.80 -19.84 -5.59
C LEU A 103 -3.98 -18.33 -5.69
N LEU A 104 -5.21 -17.85 -5.97
CA LEU A 104 -5.50 -16.42 -6.03
C LEU A 104 -5.34 -15.74 -4.67
N MET A 105 -5.89 -16.32 -3.61
CA MET A 105 -5.75 -15.80 -2.25
C MET A 105 -4.27 -15.74 -1.83
N LEU A 106 -3.52 -16.83 -2.05
CA LEU A 106 -2.10 -16.89 -1.76
C LEU A 106 -1.32 -15.85 -2.57
N SER A 107 -1.61 -15.69 -3.86
CA SER A 107 -0.93 -14.72 -4.73
C SER A 107 -1.05 -13.29 -4.19
N GLY A 108 -2.23 -12.90 -3.71
CA GLY A 108 -2.45 -11.58 -3.09
C GLY A 108 -1.61 -11.39 -1.82
N GLN A 109 -1.53 -12.42 -0.97
CA GLN A 109 -0.70 -12.39 0.23
C GLN A 109 0.80 -12.33 -0.09
N LEU A 110 1.25 -13.08 -1.09
CA LEU A 110 2.65 -13.09 -1.51
C LEU A 110 3.04 -11.76 -2.17
N ALA A 111 2.18 -11.19 -3.01
CA ALA A 111 2.37 -9.86 -3.57
C ALA A 111 2.58 -8.82 -2.46
N ALA A 112 1.68 -8.76 -1.47
CA ALA A 112 1.80 -7.83 -0.35
C ALA A 112 3.10 -8.04 0.47
N LYS A 113 3.51 -9.30 0.70
CA LYS A 113 4.77 -9.63 1.39
C LYS A 113 6.02 -9.35 0.55
N GLY A 114 5.88 -9.35 -0.78
CA GLY A 114 6.95 -9.17 -1.75
C GLY A 114 7.26 -7.73 -2.11
N MET A 115 6.29 -6.81 -2.00
CA MET A 115 6.49 -5.38 -2.28
C MET A 115 7.76 -4.77 -1.64
N PRO A 116 8.11 -5.05 -0.36
CA PRO A 116 9.33 -4.53 0.26
C PRO A 116 10.65 -5.04 -0.34
N ARG A 117 10.60 -6.13 -1.11
CA ARG A 117 11.77 -6.76 -1.76
C ARG A 117 12.04 -6.17 -3.15
N LEU A 118 11.11 -5.39 -3.69
CA LEU A 118 11.23 -4.80 -5.02
C LEU A 118 12.19 -3.61 -5.03
N PRO A 119 12.92 -3.37 -6.13
CA PRO A 119 13.71 -2.17 -6.31
C PRO A 119 12.83 -0.92 -6.51
N ALA A 120 13.42 0.27 -6.36
CA ALA A 120 12.66 1.53 -6.33
C ALA A 120 11.95 1.84 -7.65
N ASP A 121 12.59 1.61 -8.79
CA ASP A 121 12.03 1.82 -10.13
C ASP A 121 10.75 1.01 -10.38
N VAL A 122 10.67 -0.22 -9.87
CA VAL A 122 9.45 -1.06 -9.96
C VAL A 122 8.36 -0.52 -9.02
N LEU A 123 8.72 -0.07 -7.81
CA LEU A 123 7.76 0.54 -6.89
C LEU A 123 7.21 1.87 -7.43
N GLU A 124 8.03 2.64 -8.14
CA GLU A 124 7.62 3.91 -8.77
C GLU A 124 6.55 3.70 -9.85
N GLN A 125 6.59 2.59 -10.60
CA GLN A 125 5.51 2.25 -11.54
C GLN A 125 4.17 2.09 -10.82
N ARG A 126 4.17 1.40 -9.67
CA ARG A 126 2.96 1.22 -8.86
C ARG A 126 2.50 2.53 -8.22
N LEU A 127 3.43 3.37 -7.79
CA LEU A 127 3.14 4.71 -7.27
C LEU A 127 2.42 5.56 -8.33
N SER A 128 2.90 5.52 -9.57
CA SER A 128 2.29 6.23 -10.71
C SER A 128 0.85 5.78 -10.97
N SER A 129 0.59 4.46 -10.97
CA SER A 129 -0.78 3.94 -11.11
C SER A 129 -1.69 4.39 -9.97
N LEU A 130 -1.21 4.31 -8.72
CA LEU A 130 -2.00 4.73 -7.57
C LEU A 130 -2.26 6.23 -7.57
N ASN A 131 -1.31 7.06 -7.98
CA ASN A 131 -1.52 8.50 -8.14
C ASN A 131 -2.68 8.83 -9.09
N LYS A 132 -2.90 8.03 -10.15
CA LYS A 132 -4.06 8.19 -11.05
C LYS A 132 -5.37 7.73 -10.42
N ILE A 133 -5.33 6.68 -9.60
CA ILE A 133 -6.53 6.07 -8.99
C ILE A 133 -7.03 6.89 -7.79
N LEU A 134 -6.12 7.41 -6.95
CA LEU A 134 -6.47 8.08 -5.70
C LEU A 134 -7.53 9.20 -5.82
N PRO A 135 -7.52 10.04 -6.88
CA PRO A 135 -8.56 11.05 -7.07
C PRO A 135 -9.98 10.49 -7.25
N SER A 136 -10.14 9.23 -7.72
CA SER A 136 -11.46 8.61 -7.89
C SER A 136 -11.96 7.87 -6.64
N LEU A 137 -11.10 7.71 -5.63
CA LEU A 137 -11.49 7.08 -4.37
C LEU A 137 -12.27 8.09 -3.52
N ASP A 138 -13.30 7.61 -2.83
CA ASP A 138 -13.98 8.40 -1.81
C ASP A 138 -13.06 8.68 -0.60
N THR A 139 -13.51 9.58 0.27
CA THR A 139 -12.74 10.02 1.44
C THR A 139 -12.43 8.88 2.39
N HIS A 140 -13.37 7.95 2.59
CA HIS A 140 -13.20 6.82 3.50
C HIS A 140 -12.06 5.92 2.99
N MET A 141 -12.21 5.35 1.80
CA MET A 141 -11.25 4.45 1.16
C MET A 141 -9.86 5.09 1.04
N CYS A 142 -9.81 6.34 0.61
CA CYS A 142 -8.58 7.13 0.53
C CYS A 142 -7.85 7.24 1.88
N SER A 143 -8.59 7.46 2.97
CA SER A 143 -8.00 7.56 4.32
C SER A 143 -7.43 6.23 4.83
N THR A 144 -8.03 5.10 4.43
CA THR A 144 -7.58 3.76 4.87
C THR A 144 -6.21 3.36 4.33
N LEU A 145 -5.75 3.97 3.23
CA LEU A 145 -4.46 3.65 2.60
C LEU A 145 -3.27 3.82 3.55
N ILE A 146 -3.35 4.77 4.48
CA ILE A 146 -2.30 4.99 5.49
C ILE A 146 -2.80 4.70 6.91
N LYS A 147 -4.08 4.93 7.21
CA LYS A 147 -4.63 4.65 8.56
C LYS A 147 -4.82 3.15 8.83
N GLY A 148 -4.79 2.31 7.80
CA GLY A 148 -5.14 0.89 7.89
C GLY A 148 -6.64 0.66 7.69
N GLY A 149 -7.06 -0.60 7.65
CA GLY A 149 -8.45 -0.99 7.35
C GLY A 149 -8.77 -1.10 5.85
N PHE A 150 -7.74 -1.11 4.99
CA PHE A 150 -7.91 -1.23 3.55
C PHE A 150 -8.70 -2.47 3.12
N ASN A 151 -9.75 -2.25 2.32
CA ASN A 151 -10.56 -3.31 1.70
C ASN A 151 -10.27 -3.39 0.20
N ALA A 152 -9.70 -4.51 -0.25
CA ALA A 152 -9.31 -4.71 -1.65
C ALA A 152 -10.50 -4.78 -2.62
N SER A 153 -11.65 -5.31 -2.18
CA SER A 153 -12.85 -5.41 -3.02
C SER A 153 -13.45 -4.02 -3.25
N GLU A 154 -13.56 -3.22 -2.20
CA GLU A 154 -14.06 -1.85 -2.26
C GLU A 154 -13.11 -0.93 -3.02
N PHE A 155 -11.79 -1.07 -2.82
CA PHE A 155 -10.81 -0.39 -3.65
C PHE A 155 -11.00 -0.72 -5.14
N THR A 156 -11.15 -2.02 -5.48
CA THR A 156 -11.33 -2.44 -6.86
C THR A 156 -12.60 -1.86 -7.48
N SER A 157 -13.72 -1.85 -6.74
CA SER A 157 -14.98 -1.31 -7.27
C SER A 157 -14.90 0.19 -7.56
N GLN A 158 -14.23 0.98 -6.71
CA GLN A 158 -14.03 2.41 -6.92
C GLN A 158 -12.97 2.72 -7.99
N ALA A 159 -11.90 1.91 -8.05
CA ALA A 159 -10.79 2.12 -8.97
C ALA A 159 -11.08 1.63 -10.40
N ALA A 160 -12.03 0.71 -10.59
CA ALA A 160 -12.26 0.01 -11.86
C ALA A 160 -12.47 0.96 -13.04
N SER A 161 -13.21 2.06 -12.87
CA SER A 161 -13.44 3.04 -13.94
C SER A 161 -12.14 3.71 -14.41
N VAL A 162 -11.30 4.15 -13.47
CA VAL A 162 -9.98 4.74 -13.81
C VAL A 162 -9.08 3.69 -14.44
N MET A 163 -9.05 2.49 -13.87
CA MET A 163 -8.25 1.39 -14.38
C MET A 163 -8.66 0.98 -15.81
N ASN A 164 -9.95 1.07 -16.16
CA ASN A 164 -10.44 0.87 -17.53
C ASN A 164 -9.90 1.90 -18.53
N SER A 165 -9.48 3.07 -18.07
CA SER A 165 -8.90 4.13 -18.91
C SER A 165 -7.37 4.12 -18.98
N PHE A 166 -6.72 3.15 -18.33
CA PHE A 166 -5.28 2.96 -18.48
C PHE A 166 -4.92 2.68 -19.94
N ASN A 167 -3.81 3.28 -20.38
CA ASN A 167 -3.18 2.86 -21.63
C ASN A 167 -2.51 1.48 -21.46
N ALA A 168 -1.97 0.93 -22.56
CA ALA A 168 -1.38 -0.40 -22.55
C ALA A 168 -0.20 -0.54 -21.58
N ASP A 169 0.67 0.46 -21.49
CA ASP A 169 1.85 0.42 -20.61
C ASP A 169 1.44 0.48 -19.13
N GLU A 170 0.46 1.32 -18.80
CA GLU A 170 -0.08 1.45 -17.44
C GLU A 170 -0.80 0.18 -16.98
N ALA A 171 -1.61 -0.41 -17.85
CA ALA A 171 -2.28 -1.67 -17.61
C ALA A 171 -1.26 -2.80 -17.35
N LYS A 172 -0.24 -2.90 -18.20
CA LYS A 172 0.83 -3.89 -18.05
C LYS A 172 1.64 -3.67 -16.77
N ALA A 173 2.01 -2.43 -16.46
CA ALA A 173 2.77 -2.09 -15.27
C ALA A 173 2.01 -2.48 -13.99
N TRP A 174 0.70 -2.26 -13.94
CA TRP A 174 -0.13 -2.60 -12.78
C TRP A 174 0.01 -4.07 -12.35
N PHE A 175 -0.05 -5.01 -13.30
CA PHE A 175 0.08 -6.44 -13.03
C PHE A 175 1.53 -6.92 -12.97
N SER A 176 2.42 -6.32 -13.76
CA SER A 176 3.86 -6.67 -13.75
C SER A 176 4.49 -6.42 -12.39
N VAL A 177 4.13 -5.33 -11.70
CA VAL A 177 4.61 -5.08 -10.33
C VAL A 177 4.09 -6.15 -9.36
N GLY A 178 2.81 -6.52 -9.46
CA GLY A 178 2.23 -7.58 -8.62
C GLY A 178 2.92 -8.93 -8.83
N ARG A 179 3.18 -9.28 -10.09
CA ARG A 179 3.94 -10.47 -10.46
C ARG A 179 5.36 -10.45 -9.89
N ALA A 180 6.09 -9.36 -10.10
CA ALA A 180 7.45 -9.20 -9.58
C ALA A 180 7.50 -9.33 -8.05
N ALA A 181 6.50 -8.80 -7.34
CA ALA A 181 6.42 -8.94 -5.89
C ALA A 181 6.24 -10.41 -5.47
N ILE A 182 5.34 -11.14 -6.14
CA ILE A 182 5.12 -12.56 -5.87
C ILE A 182 6.40 -13.36 -6.10
N GLU A 183 7.05 -13.16 -7.25
CA GLU A 183 8.30 -13.83 -7.61
C GLU A 183 9.39 -13.52 -6.57
N ALA A 184 9.61 -12.24 -6.23
CA ALA A 184 10.59 -11.85 -5.21
C ALA A 184 10.33 -12.47 -3.82
N GLN A 185 9.07 -12.69 -3.46
CA GLN A 185 8.72 -13.36 -2.21
C GLN A 185 8.91 -14.87 -2.27
N LEU A 186 8.62 -15.51 -3.40
CA LEU A 186 8.84 -16.95 -3.61
C LEU A 186 10.33 -17.29 -3.67
N ASP A 187 11.12 -16.46 -4.37
CA ASP A 187 12.57 -16.62 -4.50
C ASP A 187 13.34 -16.23 -3.23
N GLY A 188 12.66 -15.61 -2.26
CA GLY A 188 13.27 -15.20 -1.00
C GLY A 188 14.24 -14.01 -1.12
N SER A 189 14.10 -13.18 -2.16
CA SER A 189 14.91 -11.97 -2.41
C SER A 189 15.00 -11.09 -1.16
N PRO A 190 16.14 -10.47 -0.81
CA PRO A 190 16.28 -9.73 0.44
C PRO A 190 15.30 -8.54 0.56
N LEU A 191 14.96 -8.18 1.80
CA LEU A 191 14.20 -6.95 2.06
C LEU A 191 15.07 -5.73 1.78
N ILE A 192 14.50 -4.72 1.16
CA ILE A 192 15.15 -3.42 0.94
C ILE A 192 14.47 -2.40 1.83
N VAL A 193 15.22 -1.92 2.83
CA VAL A 193 14.72 -1.03 3.89
C VAL A 193 15.08 0.42 3.56
N LEU A 194 14.10 1.32 3.60
CA LEU A 194 14.31 2.76 3.52
C LEU A 194 14.80 3.29 4.88
N PRO A 195 15.96 3.95 4.96
CA PRO A 195 16.36 4.67 6.16
C PRO A 195 15.36 5.78 6.51
N THR A 196 15.15 6.02 7.80
CA THR A 196 14.24 7.06 8.30
C THR A 196 14.60 8.43 7.75
N GLU A 197 15.88 8.74 7.70
CA GLU A 197 16.39 10.01 7.19
C GLU A 197 15.97 10.23 5.73
N ASP A 198 15.93 9.19 4.92
CA ASP A 198 15.55 9.25 3.51
C ASP A 198 14.06 9.45 3.30
N ALA A 199 13.24 8.79 4.11
CA ALA A 199 11.80 9.03 4.18
C ALA A 199 11.51 10.51 4.52
N LEU A 200 12.16 11.02 5.57
CA LEU A 200 12.03 12.43 5.99
C LEU A 200 12.51 13.40 4.90
N ARG A 201 13.61 13.08 4.20
CA ARG A 201 14.09 13.87 3.06
C ARG A 201 13.03 13.97 1.95
N GLY A 202 12.33 12.87 1.64
CA GLY A 202 11.21 12.86 0.69
C GLY A 202 10.05 13.77 1.11
N ILE A 203 9.60 13.65 2.37
CA ILE A 203 8.50 14.48 2.91
C ILE A 203 8.86 15.97 2.92
N LEU A 204 10.08 16.31 3.35
CA LEU A 204 10.56 17.68 3.36
C LEU A 204 10.66 18.25 1.94
N LYS A 205 10.98 17.42 0.93
CA LYS A 205 11.00 17.85 -0.46
C LYS A 205 9.59 18.17 -0.97
N ILE A 206 8.58 17.40 -0.58
CA ILE A 206 7.16 17.71 -0.87
C ILE A 206 6.77 19.03 -0.23
N SER A 207 7.01 19.21 1.08
CA SER A 207 6.69 20.44 1.80
C SER A 207 7.30 21.68 1.13
N LYS A 208 8.58 21.63 0.75
CA LYS A 208 9.28 22.72 0.06
C LYS A 208 8.77 23.01 -1.36
N SER A 209 8.00 22.11 -1.97
CA SER A 209 7.41 22.33 -3.30
C SER A 209 6.09 23.11 -3.26
N MET A 210 5.57 23.38 -2.06
CA MET A 210 4.30 24.06 -1.84
C MET A 210 4.53 25.45 -1.22
N HIS A 211 3.54 26.34 -1.36
CA HIS A 211 3.58 27.64 -0.69
C HIS A 211 3.30 27.48 0.82
N GLU A 212 3.71 28.46 1.62
CA GLU A 212 3.89 28.30 3.07
C GLU A 212 2.64 27.83 3.86
N PRO A 213 1.43 28.37 3.64
CA PRO A 213 0.20 27.85 4.26
C PRO A 213 0.00 26.35 4.01
N GLN A 214 -0.03 25.93 2.73
CA GLN A 214 -0.21 24.52 2.36
C GLN A 214 0.91 23.62 2.89
N SER A 215 2.14 24.13 2.92
CA SER A 215 3.27 23.40 3.51
C SER A 215 3.08 23.16 5.00
N LYS A 216 2.60 24.15 5.76
CA LYS A 216 2.35 24.00 7.20
C LYS A 216 1.21 23.02 7.46
N ASP A 217 0.12 23.13 6.70
CA ASP A 217 -1.03 22.24 6.82
C ASP A 217 -0.66 20.79 6.51
N PHE A 218 0.13 20.58 5.45
CA PHE A 218 0.63 19.25 5.09
C PHE A 218 1.52 18.65 6.19
N ILE A 219 2.48 19.41 6.73
CA ILE A 219 3.35 18.90 7.81
C ILE A 219 2.55 18.61 9.08
N SER A 220 1.56 19.44 9.41
CA SER A 220 0.64 19.20 10.53
C SER A 220 -0.19 17.93 10.31
N GLY A 221 -0.77 17.77 9.12
CA GLY A 221 -1.54 16.59 8.74
C GLY A 221 -0.71 15.30 8.80
N MET A 222 0.55 15.35 8.37
CA MET A 222 1.50 14.25 8.51
C MET A 222 1.74 13.85 9.96
N ALA A 223 1.93 14.82 10.86
CA ALA A 223 2.16 14.56 12.28
C ALA A 223 0.93 13.93 12.97
N HIS A 224 -0.28 14.25 12.50
CA HIS A 224 -1.53 13.80 13.14
C HIS A 224 -2.28 12.72 12.35
N LEU A 225 -1.66 12.12 11.32
CA LEU A 225 -2.33 11.31 10.31
C LEU A 225 -3.16 10.13 10.88
N LYS A 226 -2.72 9.55 11.99
CA LYS A 226 -3.41 8.44 12.68
C LYS A 226 -4.70 8.87 13.37
N THR A 227 -4.69 10.07 13.94
CA THR A 227 -5.77 10.60 14.77
C THR A 227 -6.65 11.60 14.01
N ALA A 228 -6.21 12.03 12.82
CA ALA A 228 -6.96 12.88 11.93
C ALA A 228 -8.29 12.22 11.53
N ASN A 229 -9.32 13.05 11.29
CA ASN A 229 -10.56 12.60 10.66
C ASN A 229 -10.28 12.10 9.23
N GLU A 230 -11.27 11.48 8.58
CA GLU A 230 -11.07 10.87 7.26
C GLU A 230 -10.76 11.91 6.17
N GLU A 231 -11.34 13.11 6.27
CA GLU A 231 -11.14 14.19 5.29
C GLU A 231 -9.70 14.70 5.30
N ASP A 232 -9.19 15.08 6.47
CA ASP A 232 -7.82 15.55 6.66
C ASP A 232 -6.79 14.46 6.30
N ALA A 233 -7.08 13.21 6.68
CA ALA A 233 -6.23 12.07 6.34
C ALA A 233 -6.20 11.84 4.82
N CYS A 234 -7.35 11.83 4.15
CA CYS A 234 -7.41 11.67 2.71
C CYS A 234 -6.73 12.83 1.97
N ALA A 235 -6.92 14.08 2.40
CA ALA A 235 -6.24 15.23 1.82
C ALA A 235 -4.71 15.08 1.91
N THR A 236 -4.20 14.67 3.08
CA THR A 236 -2.77 14.42 3.29
C THR A 236 -2.25 13.27 2.41
N VAL A 237 -3.00 12.17 2.32
CA VAL A 237 -2.70 11.01 1.46
C VAL A 237 -2.62 11.43 -0.01
N ARG A 238 -3.60 12.20 -0.51
CA ARG A 238 -3.59 12.70 -1.89
C ARG A 238 -2.37 13.57 -2.17
N ILE A 239 -1.94 14.41 -1.23
CA ILE A 239 -0.70 15.19 -1.37
C ILE A 239 0.53 14.27 -1.42
N LEU A 240 0.63 13.28 -0.52
CA LEU A 240 1.75 12.34 -0.48
C LEU A 240 1.95 11.61 -1.81
N TYR A 241 0.89 11.06 -2.37
CA TYR A 241 0.96 10.31 -3.63
C TYR A 241 1.20 11.24 -4.82
N SER A 242 0.47 12.35 -4.93
CA SER A 242 0.60 13.24 -6.09
C SER A 242 1.92 13.98 -6.15
N ARG A 243 2.32 14.62 -5.05
CA ARG A 243 3.59 15.36 -4.98
C ARG A 243 4.76 14.40 -4.89
N GLY A 244 4.63 13.28 -4.18
CA GLY A 244 5.66 12.24 -4.10
C GLY A 244 5.99 11.64 -5.46
N ASN A 245 4.98 11.35 -6.27
CA ASN A 245 5.15 10.86 -7.65
C ASN A 245 5.81 11.90 -8.58
N SER A 246 5.72 13.19 -8.26
CA SER A 246 6.27 14.28 -9.06
C SER A 246 7.69 14.69 -8.64
N LEU A 247 8.26 14.06 -7.61
CA LEU A 247 9.62 14.38 -7.18
C LEU A 247 10.66 13.88 -8.19
N PRO A 248 11.83 14.53 -8.27
CA PRO A 248 12.98 13.95 -8.96
C PRO A 248 13.59 12.80 -8.15
N ASP A 249 14.39 11.99 -8.83
CA ASP A 249 15.23 10.99 -8.17
C ASP A 249 16.25 11.66 -7.24
N PRO A 250 16.64 11.01 -6.12
CA PRO A 250 16.16 9.71 -5.63
C PRO A 250 14.86 9.78 -4.81
N TYR A 251 14.30 10.98 -4.62
CA TYR A 251 13.21 11.20 -3.65
C TYR A 251 11.91 10.52 -4.07
N ARG A 252 11.63 10.38 -5.37
CA ARG A 252 10.46 9.62 -5.86
C ARG A 252 10.51 8.16 -5.40
N GLY A 253 11.68 7.53 -5.51
CA GLY A 253 11.92 6.17 -5.01
C GLY A 253 11.76 6.05 -3.50
N TYR A 254 12.20 7.06 -2.72
CA TYR A 254 11.96 7.10 -1.27
C TYR A 254 10.45 7.14 -0.97
N MET A 255 9.69 7.98 -1.68
CA MET A 255 8.24 8.07 -1.51
C MET A 255 7.55 6.77 -1.91
N ALA A 256 7.94 6.15 -3.03
CA ALA A 256 7.38 4.87 -3.48
C ALA A 256 7.60 3.77 -2.44
N ARG A 257 8.82 3.67 -1.88
CA ARG A 257 9.10 2.70 -0.82
C ARG A 257 8.32 2.98 0.45
N MET A 258 8.33 4.24 0.91
CA MET A 258 7.63 4.64 2.13
C MET A 258 6.14 4.30 2.08
N LEU A 259 5.48 4.59 0.95
CA LEU A 259 4.04 4.43 0.81
C LEU A 259 3.60 3.00 0.50
N LEU A 260 4.43 2.18 -0.18
CA LEU A 260 3.97 0.92 -0.78
C LEU A 260 4.47 -0.34 -0.07
N THR A 261 5.38 -0.22 0.91
CA THR A 261 6.07 -1.39 1.51
C THR A 261 5.75 -1.62 2.98
N GLY A 262 4.94 -0.75 3.59
CA GLY A 262 4.55 -0.85 4.99
C GLY A 262 5.76 -0.92 5.94
N THR A 263 5.61 -1.61 7.08
CA THR A 263 6.67 -1.67 8.11
C THR A 263 7.88 -2.51 7.74
N LYS A 264 7.83 -3.30 6.67
CA LYS A 264 8.92 -4.20 6.28
C LYS A 264 9.93 -3.55 5.33
N GLY A 265 9.54 -2.54 4.58
CA GLY A 265 10.43 -1.80 3.69
C GLY A 265 10.82 -0.43 4.22
N ASN A 266 10.49 -0.12 5.48
CA ASN A 266 10.88 1.10 6.18
C ASN A 266 11.63 0.74 7.45
N GLU A 267 12.64 1.52 7.79
CA GLU A 267 13.34 1.39 9.06
C GLU A 267 12.34 1.54 10.20
N LYS A 268 12.49 0.68 11.21
CA LYS A 268 11.68 0.79 12.43
C LYS A 268 12.23 1.96 13.22
N LEU A 269 11.36 2.93 13.53
CA LEU A 269 11.64 3.93 14.55
C LEU A 269 11.64 3.30 15.94
#